data_AF-A0A377PJP7-F1
#
_entry.id   AF-A0A377PJP7-F1
#
_cell.length_a   1.000
_cell.length_b   1.000
_cell.length_c   1.000
_cell.angle_alpha   90.00
_cell.angle_beta   90.00
_cell.angle_gamma   90.00
#
_symmetry.space_group_name_H-M   'P 1'
#
loop_
_entity.id
_entity.type
_entity.pdbx_description
1 polymer ?
#
loop_
_entity_poly.entity_id
_entity_poly.type
_entity_poly.pdbx_seq_one_letter_code
_entity_poly.pdbx_strand_id
1 'polypeptide(L)'
;MLDLIDDCIACGIDSLIAKHGGPAWSEVGFTQLHEQVRAELNDEVVSIARQVEQILTTANGINKRLKGRVDISLALALSDIKSQVGNLIYRGFVTATGAARLPDVERYLHAIERRLEKLAIDPHRDRAQMLKVEQVQQAWQQMLNKLPPPRANEPEVKEIRWMIEELRVSYFGAAIGYTVPNFRKAHYAGYRSDSGLAFCCIRRLRPSLNAVTATARLSAKSRFSAAGAEL
;
A
#
# COMPACT_ATOMS: atom_id res chain seq x y z
N MET A 1 16.66 12.15 -9.26
CA MET A 1 17.03 11.08 -8.31
C MET A 1 16.78 11.66 -6.93
N LEU A 2 15.57 11.59 -6.38
CA LEU A 2 15.22 12.33 -5.16
C LEU A 2 15.94 11.73 -3.96
N ASP A 3 16.59 12.58 -3.16
CA ASP A 3 17.06 12.23 -1.81
C ASP A 3 15.84 12.02 -0.88
N LEU A 4 16.02 11.38 0.28
CA LEU A 4 14.93 11.17 1.25
C LEU A 4 14.32 12.52 1.69
N ILE A 5 15.17 13.54 1.85
CA ILE A 5 14.74 14.89 2.19
C ILE A 5 13.91 15.48 1.06
N ASP A 6 14.35 15.34 -0.20
CA ASP A 6 13.58 15.82 -1.36
C ASP A 6 12.23 15.10 -1.49
N ASP A 7 12.18 13.80 -1.15
CA ASP A 7 10.94 13.02 -1.11
C ASP A 7 9.98 13.50 -0.01
N CYS A 8 10.51 13.89 1.15
CA CYS A 8 9.71 14.51 2.23
C CYS A 8 9.19 15.88 1.81
N ILE A 9 10.00 16.70 1.11
CA ILE A 9 9.59 18.00 0.58
C ILE A 9 8.48 17.85 -0.46
N ALA A 10 8.68 16.94 -1.43
CA ALA A 10 7.66 16.66 -2.46
C ALA A 10 6.34 16.20 -1.83
N CYS A 11 6.40 15.29 -0.86
CA CYS A 11 5.22 14.84 -0.14
C CYS A 11 4.55 15.96 0.68
N GLY A 12 5.33 16.85 1.30
CA GLY A 12 4.81 18.01 2.03
C GLY A 12 4.08 18.99 1.12
N ILE A 13 4.61 19.25 -0.08
CA ILE A 13 3.95 20.07 -1.10
C ILE A 13 2.62 19.42 -1.51
N ASP A 14 2.61 18.13 -1.84
CA ASP A 14 1.39 17.41 -2.23
C ASP A 14 0.33 17.43 -1.11
N SER A 15 0.77 17.25 0.14
CA SER A 15 -0.08 17.31 1.35
C SER A 15 -0.74 18.68 1.50
N LEU A 16 0.03 19.77 1.38
CA LEU A 16 -0.47 21.14 1.51
C LEU A 16 -1.40 21.51 0.35
N ILE A 17 -1.05 21.13 -0.89
CA ILE A 17 -1.93 21.34 -2.05
C ILE A 17 -3.28 20.65 -1.83
N ALA A 18 -3.28 19.40 -1.36
CA ALA A 18 -4.51 18.68 -1.06
C ALA A 18 -5.31 19.35 0.09
N LYS A 19 -4.62 19.83 1.14
CA LYS A 19 -5.24 20.53 2.28
C LYS A 19 -5.93 21.83 1.87
N HIS A 20 -5.37 22.57 0.91
CA HIS A 20 -5.93 23.84 0.42
C HIS A 20 -6.94 23.68 -0.73
N GLY A 21 -7.41 22.46 -1.01
CA GLY A 21 -8.49 22.22 -1.99
C GLY A 21 -8.01 21.78 -3.37
N GLY A 22 -6.74 21.44 -3.52
CA GLY A 22 -6.16 20.88 -4.75
C GLY A 22 -5.46 21.92 -5.63
N PRO A 23 -5.01 21.50 -6.83
CA PRO A 23 -4.27 22.38 -7.73
C PRO A 23 -5.16 23.51 -8.27
N ALA A 24 -4.64 24.74 -8.19
CA ALA A 24 -5.29 25.92 -8.75
C ALA A 24 -4.85 26.16 -10.21
N TRP A 25 -5.83 26.37 -11.09
CA TRP A 25 -5.61 26.58 -12.54
C TRP A 25 -5.80 28.04 -12.99
N SER A 26 -6.03 28.96 -12.03
CA SER A 26 -6.08 30.41 -12.28
C SER A 26 -4.85 31.07 -11.67
N GLU A 27 -4.40 32.18 -12.27
CA GLU A 27 -3.24 32.94 -11.78
C GLU A 27 -3.42 33.43 -10.34
N VAL A 28 -4.61 33.95 -10.02
CA VAL A 28 -4.97 34.40 -8.66
C VAL A 28 -4.96 33.22 -7.69
N GLY A 29 -5.58 32.10 -8.06
CA GLY A 29 -5.61 30.90 -7.22
C GLY A 29 -4.22 30.28 -7.01
N PHE A 30 -3.39 30.29 -8.04
CA PHE A 30 -2.01 29.81 -7.96
C PHE A 30 -1.17 30.68 -7.00
N THR A 31 -1.27 32.00 -7.11
CA THR A 31 -0.54 32.93 -6.24
C THR A 31 -0.95 32.76 -4.77
N GLN A 32 -2.25 32.61 -4.51
CA GLN A 32 -2.75 32.36 -3.15
C GLN A 32 -2.25 31.01 -2.62
N LEU A 33 -2.34 29.95 -3.42
CA LEU A 33 -1.86 28.62 -3.04
C LEU A 33 -0.35 28.61 -2.80
N HIS A 34 0.43 29.32 -3.62
CA HIS A 34 1.87 29.44 -3.46
C HIS A 34 2.25 30.06 -2.12
N GLU A 35 1.63 31.19 -1.74
CA GLU A 35 1.91 31.85 -0.46
C GLU A 35 1.51 30.97 0.74
N GLN A 36 0.38 30.26 0.65
CA GLN A 36 -0.06 29.31 1.68
C GLN A 36 0.91 28.14 1.84
N VAL A 37 1.29 27.49 0.73
CA VAL A 37 2.24 26.38 0.74
C VAL A 37 3.59 26.86 1.29
N ARG A 38 4.10 28.01 0.83
CA ARG A 38 5.37 28.57 1.29
C ARG A 38 5.39 28.84 2.80
N ALA A 39 4.27 29.31 3.36
CA ALA A 39 4.15 29.60 4.78
C ALA A 39 4.16 28.32 5.64
N GLU A 40 3.53 27.24 5.18
CA GLU A 40 3.33 26.01 5.96
C GLU A 40 4.36 24.90 5.65
N LEU A 41 5.12 25.01 4.55
CA LEU A 41 5.98 23.92 4.04
C LEU A 41 7.01 23.44 5.05
N ASN A 42 7.68 24.35 5.76
CA ASN A 42 8.74 23.97 6.70
C ASN A 42 8.18 23.10 7.84
N ASP A 43 7.05 23.49 8.41
CA ASP A 43 6.42 22.77 9.52
C ASP A 43 5.88 21.41 9.06
N GLU A 44 5.25 21.36 7.87
CA GLU A 44 4.75 20.11 7.29
C GLU A 44 5.88 19.12 6.99
N VAL A 45 6.99 19.59 6.41
CA VAL A 45 8.15 18.74 6.10
C VAL A 45 8.80 18.21 7.37
N VAL A 46 8.92 19.03 8.43
CA VAL A 46 9.44 18.57 9.74
C VAL A 46 8.52 17.52 10.34
N SER A 47 7.20 17.68 10.24
CA SER A 47 6.21 16.70 10.70
C SER A 47 6.35 15.37 9.97
N ILE A 48 6.44 15.41 8.63
CA ILE A 48 6.64 14.22 7.78
C ILE A 48 7.97 13.55 8.10
N ALA A 49 9.05 14.33 8.22
CA ALA A 49 10.39 13.80 8.51
C ALA A 49 10.44 13.04 9.85
N ARG A 50 9.76 13.54 10.89
CA ARG A 50 9.63 12.83 12.18
C ARG A 50 8.91 11.50 12.06
N GLN A 51 7.82 11.45 11.27
CA GLN A 51 7.11 10.18 11.02
C GLN A 51 7.99 9.21 10.22
N VAL A 52 8.69 9.70 9.19
CA VAL A 52 9.61 8.89 8.40
C VAL A 52 10.76 8.35 9.25
N GLU A 53 11.30 9.14 10.17
CA GLU A 53 12.32 8.68 11.12
C GLU A 53 11.83 7.52 11.99
N GLN A 54 10.61 7.61 12.51
CA GLN A 54 9.98 6.53 13.30
C GLN A 54 9.82 5.25 12.45
N ILE A 55 9.28 5.39 11.24
CA ILE A 55 9.13 4.29 10.26
C ILE A 55 10.47 3.61 9.97
N LEU A 56 11.51 4.39 9.67
CA LEU A 56 12.84 3.86 9.35
C LEU A 56 13.52 3.21 10.57
N THR A 57 13.29 3.74 11.76
CA THR A 57 13.78 3.16 13.01
C THR A 57 13.20 1.77 13.25
N THR A 58 11.87 1.63 13.14
CA THR A 58 11.16 0.36 13.25
C THR A 58 11.63 -0.64 12.19
N ALA A 59 11.75 -0.20 10.93
CA ALA A 59 12.23 -1.04 9.83
C ALA A 59 13.68 -1.52 10.04
N ASN A 60 14.55 -0.65 10.55
CA ASN A 60 15.92 -1.03 10.90
C ASN A 60 15.96 -2.04 12.05
N GLY A 61 15.05 -1.92 13.04
CA GLY A 61 14.85 -2.92 14.09
C GLY A 61 14.48 -4.29 13.53
N ILE A 62 13.49 -4.34 12.63
CA ILE A 62 13.08 -5.56 11.91
C ILE A 62 14.26 -6.16 11.13
N ASN A 63 14.96 -5.34 10.33
CA ASN A 63 16.08 -5.79 9.50
C ASN A 63 17.25 -6.35 10.33
N LYS A 64 17.50 -5.83 11.54
CA LYS A 64 18.50 -6.39 12.46
C LYS A 64 18.10 -7.79 12.92
N ARG A 65 16.83 -8.01 13.26
CA ARG A 65 16.31 -9.32 13.67
C ARG A 65 16.39 -10.36 12.55
N LEU A 66 16.17 -9.94 11.30
CA LEU A 66 16.28 -10.82 10.12
C LEU A 66 17.70 -11.32 9.82
N LYS A 67 18.74 -10.63 10.29
CA LYS A 67 20.16 -11.00 10.08
C LYS A 67 20.70 -11.98 11.14
N GLY A 68 19.90 -12.36 12.14
CA GLY A 68 20.28 -13.29 13.20
C GLY A 68 20.45 -14.74 12.71
N ARG A 69 20.64 -15.68 13.63
CA ARG A 69 20.66 -17.13 13.29
C ARG A 69 19.29 -17.54 12.77
N VAL A 70 19.22 -17.84 11.47
CA VAL A 70 18.00 -18.27 10.79
C VAL A 70 17.90 -19.79 10.82
N ASP A 71 16.84 -20.30 11.44
CA ASP A 71 16.44 -21.70 11.28
C ASP A 71 15.86 -21.90 9.87
N ILE A 72 16.29 -22.96 9.19
CA ILE A 72 15.83 -23.31 7.83
C ILE A 72 14.30 -23.46 7.78
N SER A 73 13.68 -23.94 8.87
CA SER A 73 12.22 -24.06 8.99
C SER A 73 11.49 -22.71 8.91
N LEU A 74 12.15 -21.61 9.28
CA LEU A 74 11.61 -20.26 9.27
C LEU A 74 11.98 -19.46 8.01
N ALA A 75 12.81 -20.02 7.13
CA ALA A 75 13.37 -19.30 5.99
C ALA A 75 12.30 -18.68 5.07
N LEU A 76 11.19 -19.39 4.84
CA LEU A 76 10.08 -18.89 4.02
C LEU A 76 9.39 -17.68 4.67
N ALA A 77 9.11 -17.74 5.96
CA ALA A 77 8.46 -16.64 6.70
C ALA A 77 9.37 -15.40 6.76
N LEU A 78 10.67 -15.58 7.00
CA LEU A 78 11.63 -14.48 7.04
C LEU A 78 11.85 -13.85 5.66
N SER A 79 11.84 -14.65 4.59
CA SER A 79 11.91 -14.15 3.21
C SER A 79 10.67 -13.32 2.86
N ASP A 80 9.47 -13.77 3.24
CA ASP A 80 8.24 -13.00 3.04
C ASP A 80 8.27 -11.68 3.82
N ILE A 81 8.71 -11.70 5.08
CA ILE A 81 8.84 -10.47 5.90
C ILE A 81 9.83 -9.49 5.26
N LYS A 82 10.98 -9.97 4.77
CA LYS A 82 11.96 -9.14 4.07
C LYS A 82 11.34 -8.51 2.81
N SER A 83 10.58 -9.27 2.04
CA SER A 83 9.85 -8.78 0.86
C SER A 83 8.80 -7.74 1.23
N GLN A 84 8.02 -7.98 2.29
CA GLN A 84 7.01 -7.04 2.78
C GLN A 84 7.63 -5.70 3.19
N VAL A 85 8.72 -5.72 3.97
CA VAL A 85 9.43 -4.49 4.37
C VAL A 85 9.97 -3.75 3.14
N GLY A 86 10.56 -4.45 2.16
CA GLY A 86 11.06 -3.84 0.94
C GLY A 86 9.96 -3.26 0.04
N ASN A 87 8.74 -3.79 0.11
CA ASN A 87 7.59 -3.23 -0.58
C ASN A 87 7.04 -2.00 0.13
N LEU A 88 7.07 -1.95 1.47
CA LEU A 88 6.61 -0.79 2.26
C LEU A 88 7.61 0.37 2.20
N ILE A 89 8.90 0.06 2.28
CA ILE A 89 9.98 1.04 2.32
C ILE A 89 10.92 0.82 1.14
N TYR A 90 10.81 1.74 0.19
CA TYR A 90 11.66 1.85 -0.98
C TYR A 90 12.00 3.31 -1.19
N ARG A 91 12.91 3.59 -2.12
CA ARG A 91 13.26 4.97 -2.42
C ARG A 91 12.07 5.70 -3.07
N GLY A 92 11.64 6.83 -2.50
CA GLY A 92 10.47 7.56 -2.99
C GLY A 92 9.16 7.11 -2.34
N PHE A 93 9.21 6.30 -1.28
CA PHE A 93 8.00 5.77 -0.65
C PHE A 93 7.15 6.84 0.03
N VAL A 94 7.74 7.98 0.43
CA VAL A 94 7.04 9.03 1.19
C VAL A 94 6.01 9.70 0.27
N THR A 95 6.45 10.20 -0.89
CA THR A 95 5.54 10.78 -1.89
C THR A 95 4.60 9.73 -2.47
N ALA A 96 5.10 8.52 -2.77
CA ALA A 96 4.27 7.49 -3.39
C ALA A 96 3.16 6.94 -2.48
N THR A 97 3.38 6.94 -1.16
CA THR A 97 2.37 6.55 -0.17
C THR A 97 1.44 7.71 0.17
N GLY A 98 1.99 8.93 0.20
CA GLY A 98 1.31 10.15 0.61
C GLY A 98 1.26 10.31 2.13
N ALA A 99 1.32 11.57 2.58
CA ALA A 99 1.40 11.93 4.01
C ALA A 99 0.29 11.30 4.85
N ALA A 100 -0.94 11.24 4.32
CA ALA A 100 -2.10 10.69 5.03
C ALA A 100 -1.99 9.20 5.40
N ARG A 101 -1.12 8.43 4.72
CA ARG A 101 -0.95 6.99 4.93
C ARG A 101 0.34 6.60 5.63
N LEU A 102 1.24 7.54 5.92
CA LEU A 102 2.46 7.26 6.68
C LEU A 102 2.17 6.61 8.05
N PRO A 103 1.14 7.03 8.81
CA PRO A 103 0.78 6.33 10.06
C PRO A 103 0.32 4.88 9.85
N ASP A 104 -0.29 4.57 8.70
CA ASP A 104 -0.66 3.19 8.36
C ASP A 104 0.58 2.33 8.07
N VAL A 105 1.60 2.90 7.42
CA VAL A 105 2.88 2.20 7.18
C VAL A 105 3.56 1.83 8.49
N GLU A 106 3.63 2.76 9.44
CA GLU A 106 4.16 2.51 10.78
C GLU A 106 3.40 1.35 11.47
N ARG A 107 2.06 1.39 11.40
CA ARG A 107 1.22 0.30 11.93
C ARG A 107 1.49 -1.05 11.26
N TYR A 108 1.70 -1.08 9.95
CA TYR A 108 2.05 -2.31 9.24
C TYR A 108 3.40 -2.86 9.70
N LEU A 109 4.39 -2.00 9.94
CA LEU A 109 5.70 -2.42 10.46
C LEU A 109 5.59 -2.99 11.87
N HIS A 110 4.80 -2.37 12.76
CA HIS A 110 4.55 -2.94 14.08
C HIS A 110 3.84 -4.30 14.02
N ALA A 111 2.93 -4.51 13.07
CA ALA A 111 2.33 -5.83 12.88
C ALA A 111 3.38 -6.88 12.44
N ILE A 112 4.38 -6.48 11.64
CA ILE A 112 5.51 -7.33 11.25
C ILE A 112 6.40 -7.67 12.45
N GLU A 113 6.72 -6.70 13.32
CA GLU A 113 7.52 -6.96 14.53
C GLU A 113 6.86 -8.02 15.43
N ARG A 114 5.55 -7.90 15.60
CA ARG A 114 4.75 -8.85 16.38
C ARG A 114 4.66 -10.22 15.73
N ARG A 115 4.57 -10.25 14.40
CA ARG A 115 4.67 -11.49 13.64
C ARG A 115 6.01 -12.18 13.91
N LEU A 116 7.13 -11.44 13.88
CA LEU A 116 8.45 -11.99 14.18
C LEU A 116 8.55 -12.55 15.61
N GLU A 117 7.93 -11.90 16.59
CA GLU A 117 7.87 -12.41 17.97
C GLU A 117 7.08 -13.72 18.06
N LYS A 118 5.90 -13.79 17.44
CA LYS A 118 5.04 -14.97 17.47
C LYS A 118 5.55 -16.11 16.60
N LEU A 119 6.29 -15.81 15.54
CA LEU A 119 6.86 -16.79 14.62
C LEU A 119 7.78 -17.78 15.35
N ALA A 120 8.52 -17.32 16.37
CA ALA A 120 9.36 -18.18 17.19
C ALA A 120 8.57 -19.12 18.13
N ILE A 121 7.31 -18.77 18.43
CA ILE A 121 6.44 -19.50 19.36
C ILE A 121 5.60 -20.53 18.62
N ASP A 122 4.97 -20.14 17.51
CA ASP A 122 4.06 -21.00 16.73
C ASP A 122 4.25 -20.81 15.21
N PRO A 123 5.25 -21.48 14.61
CA PRO A 123 5.49 -21.42 13.17
C PRO A 123 4.36 -22.02 12.32
N HIS A 124 3.61 -23.00 12.86
CA HIS A 124 2.55 -23.68 12.13
C HIS A 124 1.34 -22.76 11.92
N ARG A 125 0.98 -21.98 12.95
CA ARG A 125 -0.07 -20.97 12.83
C ARG A 125 0.30 -19.86 11.86
N ASP A 126 1.55 -19.37 11.89
CA ASP A 126 2.03 -18.38 10.91
C ASP A 126 1.86 -18.89 9.48
N ARG A 127 2.31 -20.13 9.23
CA ARG A 127 2.18 -20.77 7.91
C ARG A 127 0.74 -20.88 7.46
N ALA A 128 -0.18 -21.29 8.34
CA ALA A 128 -1.60 -21.40 8.01
C ALA A 128 -2.26 -20.06 7.66
N GLN A 129 -1.88 -18.98 8.37
CA GLN A 129 -2.35 -17.62 8.06
C GLN A 129 -1.73 -17.09 6.76
N MET A 130 -0.44 -17.36 6.54
CA MET A 130 0.27 -16.95 5.32
C MET A 130 -0.30 -17.58 4.05
N LEU A 131 -0.70 -18.85 4.08
CA LEU A 131 -1.35 -19.49 2.92
C LEU A 131 -2.60 -18.73 2.45
N LYS A 132 -3.37 -18.15 3.39
CA LYS A 132 -4.55 -17.34 3.05
C LYS A 132 -4.16 -16.01 2.41
N VAL A 133 -3.09 -15.38 2.91
CA VAL A 133 -2.56 -14.12 2.35
C VAL A 133 -2.00 -14.36 0.95
N GLU A 134 -1.22 -15.43 0.75
CA GLU A 134 -0.64 -15.82 -0.54
C GLU A 134 -1.73 -16.06 -1.58
N GLN A 135 -2.85 -16.69 -1.22
CA GLN A 135 -3.97 -16.89 -2.14
C GLN A 135 -4.52 -15.57 -2.69
N VAL A 136 -4.67 -14.56 -1.83
CA VAL A 136 -5.13 -13.22 -2.24
C VAL A 136 -4.07 -12.49 -3.06
N GLN A 137 -2.80 -12.59 -2.66
CA GLN A 137 -1.68 -11.99 -3.40
C GLN A 137 -1.55 -12.58 -4.81
N GLN A 138 -1.67 -13.90 -4.96
CA GLN A 138 -1.66 -14.56 -6.26
C GLN A 138 -2.82 -14.11 -7.14
N ALA A 139 -4.03 -14.02 -6.59
CA ALA A 139 -5.19 -13.52 -7.33
C ALA A 139 -5.00 -12.06 -7.79
N TRP A 140 -4.40 -11.22 -6.95
CA TRP A 140 -4.04 -9.85 -7.30
C TRP A 140 -2.96 -9.79 -8.39
N GLN A 141 -1.90 -10.59 -8.28
CA GLN A 141 -0.85 -10.64 -9.32
C GLN A 141 -1.39 -11.12 -10.67
N GLN A 142 -2.27 -12.12 -10.67
CA GLN A 142 -2.94 -12.58 -11.89
C GLN A 142 -3.83 -11.52 -12.52
N MET A 143 -4.48 -10.66 -11.71
CA MET A 143 -5.19 -9.50 -12.21
C MET A 143 -4.24 -8.49 -12.85
N LEU A 144 -3.16 -8.12 -12.14
CA LEU A 144 -2.17 -7.15 -12.64
C LEU A 144 -1.59 -7.59 -13.98
N ASN A 145 -1.23 -8.87 -14.13
CA ASN A 145 -0.69 -9.42 -15.37
C ASN A 145 -1.68 -9.35 -16.55
N LYS A 146 -2.99 -9.21 -16.29
CA LYS A 146 -4.02 -9.08 -17.33
C LYS A 146 -4.36 -7.62 -17.64
N LEU A 147 -3.96 -6.67 -16.78
CA LEU A 147 -4.21 -5.25 -16.97
C LEU A 147 -3.18 -4.66 -17.93
N PRO A 148 -3.59 -3.80 -18.89
CA PRO A 148 -2.64 -3.02 -19.66
C PRO A 148 -1.91 -2.02 -18.74
N PRO A 149 -0.64 -1.65 -19.03
CA PRO A 149 0.20 -0.84 -18.14
C PRO A 149 -0.43 0.47 -17.63
N PRO A 150 -1.22 1.24 -18.42
CA PRO A 150 -1.88 2.45 -17.92
C PRO A 150 -2.88 2.17 -16.79
N ARG A 151 -3.58 1.03 -16.84
CA ARG A 151 -4.61 0.66 -15.87
C ARG A 151 -4.04 0.07 -14.58
N ALA A 152 -2.83 -0.47 -14.63
CA ALA A 152 -2.14 -0.98 -13.43
C ALA A 152 -1.87 0.12 -12.40
N ASN A 153 -1.79 1.39 -12.85
CA ASN A 153 -1.55 2.55 -12.01
C ASN A 153 -2.82 3.23 -11.51
N GLU A 154 -4.01 2.71 -11.86
CA GLU A 154 -5.29 3.26 -11.39
C GLU A 154 -5.35 3.25 -9.85
N PRO A 155 -5.97 4.28 -9.23
CA PRO A 155 -6.05 4.39 -7.78
C PRO A 155 -6.76 3.18 -7.16
N GLU A 156 -7.78 2.62 -7.83
CA GLU A 156 -8.48 1.42 -7.38
C GLU A 156 -7.56 0.20 -7.28
N VAL A 157 -6.62 0.05 -8.21
CA VAL A 157 -5.65 -1.06 -8.21
C VAL A 157 -4.63 -0.87 -7.10
N LYS A 158 -4.18 0.37 -6.87
CA LYS A 158 -3.30 0.73 -5.75
C LYS A 158 -3.99 0.50 -4.40
N GLU A 159 -5.31 0.70 -4.28
CA GLU A 159 -6.06 0.39 -3.05
C GLU A 159 -6.01 -1.09 -2.69
N ILE A 160 -6.05 -2.00 -3.68
CA ILE A 160 -6.06 -3.45 -3.42
C ILE A 160 -4.76 -3.88 -2.74
N ARG A 161 -3.62 -3.30 -3.12
CA ARG A 161 -2.34 -3.50 -2.43
C ARG A 161 -2.46 -3.20 -0.95
N TRP A 162 -3.01 -2.05 -0.58
CA TRP A 162 -3.20 -1.65 0.82
C TRP A 162 -4.18 -2.56 1.56
N MET A 163 -5.23 -3.05 0.89
CA MET A 163 -6.15 -4.02 1.48
C MET A 163 -5.46 -5.35 1.85
N ILE A 164 -4.43 -5.76 1.11
CA ILE A 164 -3.62 -6.94 1.45
C ILE A 164 -2.81 -6.69 2.73
N GLU A 165 -2.25 -5.49 2.89
CA GLU A 165 -1.55 -5.11 4.13
C GLU A 165 -2.51 -5.11 5.33
N GLU A 166 -3.74 -4.60 5.16
CA GLU A 166 -4.78 -4.71 6.21
C GLU A 166 -5.09 -6.15 6.58
N LEU A 167 -5.20 -7.04 5.59
CA LEU A 167 -5.43 -8.46 5.83
C LEU A 167 -4.28 -9.07 6.64
N ARG A 168 -3.03 -8.72 6.32
CA ARG A 168 -1.86 -9.14 7.10
C ARG A 168 -1.94 -8.63 8.54
N VAL A 169 -2.31 -7.36 8.77
CA VAL A 169 -2.49 -6.84 10.14
C VAL A 169 -3.60 -7.58 10.89
N SER A 170 -4.71 -7.95 10.23
CA SER A 170 -5.79 -8.71 10.87
C SER A 170 -5.27 -10.05 11.43
N TYR A 171 -4.46 -10.77 10.63
CA TYR A 171 -3.92 -12.06 11.04
C TYR A 171 -2.82 -11.97 12.10
N PHE A 172 -1.92 -10.98 11.99
CA PHE A 172 -0.69 -10.94 12.78
C PHE A 172 -0.72 -9.89 13.92
N GLY A 173 -1.48 -8.81 13.77
CA GLY A 173 -1.42 -7.59 14.58
C GLY A 173 -2.34 -7.53 15.81
N ALA A 174 -2.89 -8.65 16.30
CA ALA A 174 -3.93 -8.67 17.33
C ALA A 174 -3.66 -7.81 18.59
N ALA A 175 -4.44 -6.74 18.77
CA ALA A 175 -4.46 -5.76 19.87
C ALA A 175 -3.27 -4.78 19.90
N ILE A 176 -3.30 -3.77 19.03
CA ILE A 176 -2.68 -2.48 19.33
C ILE A 176 -3.84 -1.50 19.45
N GLY A 177 -3.93 -0.79 20.58
CA GLY A 177 -4.96 0.22 20.84
C GLY A 177 -4.75 1.49 20.02
N TYR A 178 -4.51 1.37 18.71
CA TYR A 178 -4.40 2.52 17.83
C TYR A 178 -5.79 2.93 17.35
N THR A 179 -6.17 4.14 17.71
CA THR A 179 -7.34 4.82 17.17
C THR A 179 -7.15 4.94 15.66
N VAL A 180 -7.90 4.14 14.89
CA VAL A 180 -7.87 4.28 13.44
C VAL A 180 -8.28 5.71 13.06
N PRO A 181 -7.55 6.38 12.14
CA PRO A 181 -7.96 7.66 11.59
C PRO A 181 -9.35 7.53 10.95
N ASN A 182 -10.17 8.57 11.12
CA ASN A 182 -11.61 8.53 10.81
C ASN A 182 -11.93 8.20 9.34
N PHE A 183 -10.99 8.42 8.42
CA PHE A 183 -11.22 8.26 6.97
C PHE A 183 -11.51 6.82 6.53
N ARG A 184 -11.16 5.81 7.36
CA ARG A 184 -11.34 4.39 7.03
C ARG A 184 -12.21 3.62 8.03
N LYS A 185 -12.52 4.21 9.18
CA LYS A 185 -13.39 3.63 10.22
C LYS A 185 -14.74 3.17 9.63
N ALA A 186 -15.35 3.95 8.74
CA ALA A 186 -16.62 3.61 8.08
C ALA A 186 -16.50 2.47 7.06
N HIS A 187 -15.40 2.40 6.29
CA HIS A 187 -15.22 1.37 5.25
C HIS A 187 -14.84 0.01 5.85
N TYR A 188 -14.16 -0.02 7.00
CA TYR A 188 -13.64 -1.27 7.60
C TYR A 188 -14.41 -1.74 8.86
N ALA A 189 -15.26 -0.90 9.47
CA ALA A 189 -16.05 -1.29 10.65
C ALA A 189 -16.97 -2.51 10.41
N GLY A 190 -17.42 -2.72 9.17
CA GLY A 190 -18.23 -3.90 8.80
C GLY A 190 -17.43 -5.20 8.59
N TYR A 191 -16.09 -5.16 8.59
CA TYR A 191 -15.24 -6.27 8.19
C TYR A 191 -14.35 -6.80 9.33
N ARG A 192 -14.80 -6.68 10.60
CA ARG A 192 -14.05 -7.11 11.80
C ARG A 192 -13.59 -8.58 11.84
N SER A 193 -14.01 -9.42 10.90
CA SER A 193 -13.57 -10.82 10.80
C SER A 193 -12.55 -11.00 9.67
N ASP A 194 -11.56 -11.86 9.90
CA ASP A 194 -10.57 -12.29 8.91
C ASP A 194 -11.24 -12.71 7.58
N SER A 195 -12.37 -13.42 7.69
CA SER A 195 -13.21 -13.85 6.58
C SER A 195 -13.83 -12.67 5.81
N GLY A 196 -14.26 -11.62 6.51
CA GLY A 196 -14.88 -10.44 5.91
C GLY A 196 -13.89 -9.59 5.10
N LEU A 197 -12.68 -9.37 5.63
CA LEU A 197 -11.62 -8.66 4.92
C LEU A 197 -11.15 -9.42 3.67
N ALA A 198 -10.88 -10.72 3.81
CA ALA A 198 -10.52 -11.58 2.68
C ALA A 198 -11.62 -11.59 1.61
N PHE A 199 -12.89 -11.70 2.01
CA PHE A 199 -14.03 -11.65 1.09
C PHE A 199 -14.14 -10.30 0.38
N CYS A 200 -13.86 -9.18 1.06
CA CYS A 200 -13.89 -7.86 0.46
C CYS A 200 -12.76 -7.68 -0.57
N CYS A 201 -11.54 -8.13 -0.27
CA CYS A 201 -10.42 -8.18 -1.23
C CYS A 201 -10.81 -8.98 -2.48
N ILE A 202 -11.31 -10.21 -2.29
CA ILE A 202 -11.73 -11.09 -3.39
C ILE A 202 -12.89 -10.49 -4.19
N ARG A 203 -13.87 -9.89 -3.52
CA ARG A 203 -15.01 -9.23 -4.17
C ARG A 203 -14.58 -8.03 -4.97
N ARG A 204 -13.60 -7.24 -4.52
CA ARG A 204 -13.09 -6.08 -5.28
C ARG A 204 -12.19 -6.52 -6.44
N LEU A 205 -11.54 -7.67 -6.31
CA LEU A 205 -10.79 -8.31 -7.40
C LEU A 205 -11.70 -8.80 -8.55
N ARG A 206 -12.92 -9.27 -8.27
CA ARG A 206 -13.81 -9.88 -9.28
C ARG A 206 -14.31 -8.94 -10.40
N PRO A 207 -14.83 -7.73 -10.12
CA PRO A 207 -15.32 -6.81 -11.14
C PRO A 207 -14.20 -6.30 -12.04
N SER A 208 -13.00 -6.03 -11.50
CA SER A 208 -11.86 -5.59 -12.29
C SER A 208 -11.34 -6.72 -13.20
N LEU A 209 -11.32 -7.98 -12.73
CA LEU A 209 -11.06 -9.14 -13.60
C LEU A 209 -12.08 -9.27 -14.74
N ASN A 210 -13.38 -9.07 -14.46
CA ASN A 210 -14.43 -9.13 -15.47
C ASN A 210 -14.37 -7.94 -16.45
N ALA A 211 -14.08 -6.74 -15.98
CA ALA A 211 -13.92 -5.54 -16.80
C ALA A 211 -12.71 -5.65 -17.75
N VAL A 212 -11.63 -6.29 -17.31
CA VAL A 212 -10.47 -6.64 -18.14
C VAL A 212 -10.83 -7.66 -19.21
N THR A 213 -11.60 -8.70 -18.88
CA THR A 213 -12.09 -9.66 -19.90
C THR A 213 -13.05 -9.02 -20.91
N ALA A 214 -13.86 -8.04 -20.49
CA ALA A 214 -14.78 -7.32 -21.36
C ALA A 214 -14.05 -6.36 -22.30
N THR A 215 -13.06 -5.61 -21.81
CA THR A 215 -12.23 -4.71 -22.65
C THR A 215 -11.28 -5.47 -23.56
N ALA A 216 -10.73 -6.61 -23.13
CA ALA A 216 -9.97 -7.52 -24.00
C ALA A 216 -10.84 -8.10 -25.13
N ARG A 217 -12.10 -8.47 -24.85
CA ARG A 217 -13.06 -8.89 -25.89
C ARG A 217 -13.42 -7.76 -26.87
N LEU A 218 -13.57 -6.53 -26.40
CA LEU A 218 -13.86 -5.37 -27.24
C LEU A 218 -12.67 -5.00 -28.14
N SER A 219 -11.43 -5.05 -27.62
CA SER A 219 -10.20 -4.82 -28.40
C SER A 219 -9.91 -5.95 -29.40
N ALA A 220 -10.30 -7.19 -29.10
CA ALA A 220 -10.20 -8.30 -30.04
C ALA A 220 -11.26 -8.21 -31.17
N LYS A 221 -12.48 -7.77 -30.85
CA LYS A 221 -13.55 -7.57 -31.85
C LYS A 221 -13.26 -6.42 -32.82
N SER A 222 -12.65 -5.33 -32.35
CA SER A 222 -12.27 -4.20 -33.20
C SER A 222 -11.12 -4.51 -34.16
N ARG A 223 -10.21 -5.43 -33.80
CA ARG A 223 -9.13 -5.91 -34.70
C ARG A 223 -9.63 -6.90 -35.74
N PHE A 224 -10.60 -7.76 -35.40
CA PHE A 224 -11.21 -8.68 -36.38
C PHE A 224 -12.11 -7.97 -37.40
N SER A 225 -12.75 -6.86 -37.03
CA SER A 225 -13.56 -6.07 -37.98
C SER A 225 -12.73 -5.27 -38.97
N ALA A 226 -11.47 -4.93 -38.65
CA ALA A 226 -10.57 -4.20 -39.55
C ALA A 226 -9.84 -5.12 -40.55
N ALA A 227 -9.69 -6.42 -40.25
CA ALA A 227 -9.03 -7.39 -41.13
C ALA A 227 -9.97 -8.06 -42.14
N GLY A 228 -11.28 -7.80 -42.08
CA GLY A 228 -12.29 -8.37 -42.99
C GLY A 228 -12.83 -7.40 -44.05
N ALA A 229 -12.24 -6.21 -44.18
CA ALA A 229 -12.67 -5.18 -45.14
C ALA A 229 -11.66 -4.94 -46.28
N GLU A 230 -10.60 -5.76 -46.38
CA GLU A 230 -9.66 -5.77 -47.50
C GLU A 230 -9.60 -7.17 -48.13
N LEU A 231 -10.70 -7.57 -48.77
CA LEU A 231 -10.80 -8.53 -49.88
C LEU A 231 -11.99 -8.11 -50.75
#